data_AF-A0A8S1MDG9-F1
#
_entry.id   AF-A0A8S1MDG9-F1
#
_cell.length_a   1.000
_cell.length_b   1.000
_cell.length_c   1.000
_cell.angle_alpha   90.00
_cell.angle_beta   90.00
_cell.angle_gamma   90.00
#
_symmetry.space_group_name_H-M   'P 1'
#
loop_
_entity.id
_entity.type
_entity.pdbx_description
1 polymer ?
#
loop_
_entity_poly.entity_id
_entity_poly.type
_entity_poly.pdbx_seq_one_letter_code
_entity_poly.pdbx_strand_id
1 'polypeptide(L)'
;MIKLSALFFLLYLQLVTSLPKSRRLNQNTKRILDETPIDISGSWEPLRIKFEFVTDADNETKDFLDKIFSISGTFLSKYLLIRRSSEKIQLPKDAPTQFSEFFELSQKQLSEEHEADLVFYVTTMNDINDETLAFCAPIVFDDKTKRPIFGVIGWNMAYTDVGTLTNAGYEAQIATAVHEIIHGLGFVEDLFDKYYDSVTGEIYENGGKTVDNGVVNIITPRVVAFARKHFGCESITGLPMEQEGGDGTAESHWERTLFYNEMMTGSDMISDFVLTDFTFQLLQDTGYYRITEYIPDILTWGEGKGCTFYDQMCESEFPEFCSDEGIQGCAITHNGIGKCISEDLSNTCKYYQIDQNLDCRNANSIGYADNEVTFQDFGYKSMCVVGGFATLNGTPKDFSCYEYSCDGSFTIKVNGQSIDCSSGGVKTLQGMNGSITCPENFMQFCKNADECLNQCNKRGFCMKGLCTCYGEYYGSSCELENCSKFKKGTECVDSCPSGYFLNKNINYCIGCPGNCAACSSYNLCTQCNDGYELRGGFCDSLANFSHSNIFKFILFLIMVLVY
;
A
#
# COMPACT_ATOMS: atom_id res chain seq x y z
N MET A 1 -1.26 3.62 72.60
CA MET A 1 -2.09 2.50 72.10
C MET A 1 -2.03 2.56 70.58
N ILE A 2 -1.00 1.95 69.98
CA ILE A 2 -1.05 0.63 69.32
C ILE A 2 -1.81 0.69 67.98
N LYS A 3 -1.01 0.68 66.90
CA LYS A 3 -1.17 0.02 65.59
C LYS A 3 -2.58 -0.41 65.15
N LEU A 4 -2.95 0.02 63.94
CA LEU A 4 -3.36 -0.82 62.80
C LEU A 4 -3.12 0.03 61.52
N SER A 5 -1.96 -0.10 60.86
CA SER A 5 -1.74 -0.92 59.65
C SER A 5 -2.49 -0.36 58.42
N ALA A 6 -1.83 0.43 57.56
CA ALA A 6 -1.01 -0.09 56.46
C ALA A 6 -1.80 -1.06 55.55
N LEU A 7 -2.83 -0.56 54.85
CA LEU A 7 -3.50 -1.32 53.79
C LEU A 7 -4.41 -0.44 52.90
N PHE A 8 -3.89 0.63 52.28
CA PHE A 8 -4.59 1.34 51.18
C PHE A 8 -3.62 2.22 50.38
N PHE A 9 -2.44 1.68 50.07
CA PHE A 9 -1.43 2.35 49.23
C PHE A 9 -0.87 1.40 48.16
N LEU A 10 -1.74 0.52 47.65
CA LEU A 10 -1.50 -0.43 46.58
C LEU A 10 -2.87 -0.69 45.94
N LEU A 11 -3.27 0.14 44.99
CA LEU A 11 -4.00 -0.25 43.77
C LEU A 11 -4.31 1.04 42.99
N TYR A 12 -4.02 0.99 41.69
CA TYR A 12 -4.42 1.96 40.68
C TYR A 12 -3.66 3.31 40.64
N LEU A 13 -2.36 3.23 40.41
CA LEU A 13 -1.80 4.04 39.32
C LEU A 13 -1.84 3.11 38.08
N GLN A 14 -2.92 3.14 37.32
CA GLN A 14 -2.81 2.79 35.91
C GLN A 14 -2.03 3.95 35.29
N LEU A 15 -0.71 3.78 35.25
CA LEU A 15 0.14 4.50 34.32
C LEU A 15 -0.34 4.10 32.93
N VAL A 16 -1.22 4.92 32.34
CA VAL A 16 -1.33 5.02 30.89
C VAL A 16 0.02 5.57 30.44
N THR A 17 0.97 4.68 30.25
CA THR A 17 2.20 5.01 29.54
C THR A 17 1.79 5.06 28.09
N SER A 18 1.58 6.27 27.57
CA SER A 18 1.55 6.48 26.13
C SER A 18 2.80 5.83 25.58
N LEU A 19 2.65 4.86 24.68
CA LEU A 19 3.77 4.26 23.97
C LEU A 19 4.61 5.39 23.36
N PRO A 20 5.96 5.28 23.35
CA PRO A 20 6.80 6.28 22.72
C PRO A 20 6.39 6.42 21.25
N LYS A 21 5.91 7.61 20.88
CA LYS A 21 5.52 7.94 19.50
C LYS A 21 6.73 8.09 18.57
N SER A 22 7.94 8.17 19.13
CA SER A 22 9.18 8.27 18.34
C SER A 22 9.52 6.93 17.70
N ARG A 23 9.04 6.72 16.47
CA ARG A 23 9.39 5.61 15.57
C ARG A 23 10.82 5.72 14.99
N ARG A 24 11.62 6.66 15.51
CA ARG A 24 12.98 6.94 15.05
C ARG A 24 13.99 5.90 15.53
N LEU A 25 14.92 5.56 14.65
CA LEU A 25 16.06 4.71 14.96
C LEU A 25 16.94 5.35 16.04
N ASN A 26 17.37 4.54 17.00
CA ASN A 26 18.33 5.01 18.00
C ASN A 26 19.70 5.33 17.38
N GLN A 27 20.50 6.13 18.08
CA GLN A 27 21.80 6.60 17.58
C GLN A 27 22.80 5.46 17.30
N ASN A 28 22.75 4.36 18.06
CA ASN A 28 23.66 3.24 17.85
C ASN A 28 23.33 2.52 16.54
N THR A 29 22.05 2.29 16.26
CA THR A 29 21.57 1.70 15.00
C THR A 29 21.95 2.58 13.82
N LYS A 30 21.74 3.90 13.90
CA LYS A 30 22.16 4.86 12.85
C LYS A 30 23.66 4.76 12.56
N ARG A 31 24.48 4.73 13.62
CA ARG A 31 25.95 4.60 13.51
C ARG A 31 26.37 3.28 12.87
N ILE A 32 25.74 2.16 13.22
CA ILE A 32 26.04 0.86 12.61
C ILE A 32 25.72 0.89 11.11
N LEU A 33 24.60 1.49 10.71
CA LEU A 33 24.25 1.64 9.29
C LEU A 33 25.29 2.46 8.52
N ASP A 34 25.81 3.53 9.13
CA ASP A 34 26.80 4.42 8.51
C ASP A 34 28.21 3.82 8.38
N GLU A 35 28.66 3.07 9.39
CA GLU A 35 30.05 2.58 9.46
C GLU A 35 30.29 1.30 8.65
N THR A 36 29.23 0.60 8.26
CA THR A 36 29.35 -0.79 7.85
C THR A 36 29.19 -0.91 6.32
N PRO A 37 30.11 -1.59 5.59
CA PRO A 37 30.08 -1.60 4.13
C PRO A 37 28.87 -2.38 3.60
N ILE A 38 28.40 -2.04 2.40
CA ILE A 38 27.29 -2.73 1.73
C ILE A 38 27.84 -3.92 0.92
N ASP A 39 27.32 -5.11 1.17
CA ASP A 39 27.65 -6.33 0.43
C ASP A 39 26.48 -6.72 -0.50
N ILE A 40 26.76 -6.63 -1.80
CA ILE A 40 25.82 -6.94 -2.88
C ILE A 40 26.10 -8.28 -3.58
N SER A 41 26.95 -9.13 -2.99
CA SER A 41 27.39 -10.39 -3.63
C SER A 41 26.35 -11.52 -3.54
N GLY A 42 25.38 -11.42 -2.64
CA GLY A 42 24.32 -12.42 -2.45
C GLY A 42 23.36 -12.54 -3.65
N SER A 43 22.77 -13.73 -3.80
CA SER A 43 21.70 -13.99 -4.77
C SER A 43 20.35 -13.46 -4.29
N TRP A 44 19.54 -12.99 -5.25
CA TRP A 44 18.16 -12.59 -4.99
C TRP A 44 17.26 -13.81 -4.80
N GLU A 45 16.53 -13.85 -3.69
CA GLU A 45 15.66 -14.95 -3.30
C GLU A 45 14.36 -14.42 -2.69
N PRO A 46 13.24 -15.16 -2.77
CA PRO A 46 11.98 -14.69 -2.21
C PRO A 46 12.08 -14.47 -0.71
N LEU A 47 11.56 -13.32 -0.26
CA LEU A 47 11.53 -12.90 1.14
C LEU A 47 10.78 -13.93 2.00
N ARG A 48 11.27 -14.17 3.22
CA ARG A 48 10.60 -14.96 4.27
C ARG A 48 10.29 -14.06 5.47
N ILE A 49 9.00 -13.84 5.73
CA ILE A 49 8.54 -13.03 6.87
C ILE A 49 7.95 -13.95 7.94
N LYS A 50 8.31 -13.73 9.21
CA LYS A 50 7.72 -14.39 10.38
C LYS A 50 7.14 -13.35 11.33
N PHE A 51 6.04 -13.68 11.99
CA PHE A 51 5.41 -12.86 13.01
C PHE A 51 5.46 -13.60 14.35
N GLU A 52 5.83 -12.89 15.42
CA GLU A 52 6.01 -13.43 16.77
C GLU A 52 5.22 -12.59 17.76
N PHE A 53 4.15 -13.13 18.33
CA PHE A 53 3.33 -12.42 19.30
C PHE A 53 4.06 -12.30 20.64
N VAL A 54 4.17 -11.07 21.14
CA VAL A 54 4.84 -10.76 22.42
C VAL A 54 3.86 -10.39 23.53
N THR A 55 2.65 -9.94 23.20
CA THR A 55 1.59 -9.67 24.18
C THR A 55 0.66 -10.86 24.38
N ASP A 56 0.12 -10.97 25.59
CA ASP A 56 -0.93 -11.93 25.88
C ASP A 56 -2.31 -11.38 25.49
N ALA A 57 -2.61 -11.43 24.19
CA ALA A 57 -3.94 -11.16 23.67
C ALA A 57 -4.86 -12.39 23.80
N ASP A 58 -6.18 -12.19 23.77
CA ASP A 58 -7.14 -13.30 23.70
C ASP A 58 -7.01 -14.06 22.37
N ASN A 59 -7.61 -15.26 22.30
CA ASN A 59 -7.48 -16.13 21.13
C ASN A 59 -8.13 -15.56 19.87
N GLU A 60 -9.24 -14.83 19.98
CA GLU A 60 -9.91 -14.24 18.81
C GLU A 60 -9.04 -13.16 18.19
N THR A 61 -8.45 -12.30 19.01
CA THR A 61 -7.46 -11.30 18.58
C THR A 61 -6.23 -11.96 17.95
N LYS A 62 -5.67 -13.01 18.58
CA LYS A 62 -4.50 -13.74 18.03
C LYS A 62 -4.82 -14.37 16.68
N ASP A 63 -5.92 -15.11 16.56
CA ASP A 63 -6.33 -15.77 15.32
C ASP A 63 -6.59 -14.76 14.19
N PHE A 64 -7.21 -13.62 14.53
CA PHE A 64 -7.44 -12.53 13.59
C PHE A 64 -6.13 -11.92 13.08
N LEU A 65 -5.24 -11.52 13.99
CA LEU A 65 -3.96 -10.90 13.65
C LEU A 65 -3.03 -11.87 12.92
N ASP A 66 -2.93 -13.11 13.39
CA ASP A 66 -2.19 -14.19 12.73
C ASP A 66 -2.61 -14.31 11.27
N LYS A 67 -3.92 -14.22 11.00
CA LYS A 67 -4.47 -14.35 9.67
C LYS A 67 -4.17 -13.14 8.78
N ILE A 68 -4.39 -11.90 9.24
CA ILE A 68 -4.10 -10.71 8.40
C ILE A 68 -2.59 -10.59 8.13
N PHE A 69 -1.74 -10.90 9.11
CA PHE A 69 -0.29 -10.87 8.93
C PHE A 69 0.20 -12.02 8.04
N SER A 70 -0.40 -13.20 8.13
CA SER A 70 -0.09 -14.31 7.22
C SER A 70 -0.48 -14.00 5.76
N ILE A 71 -1.61 -13.31 5.55
CA ILE A 71 -2.02 -12.83 4.22
C ILE A 71 -1.01 -11.82 3.71
N SER A 72 -0.70 -10.80 4.51
CA SER A 72 0.24 -9.72 4.16
C SER A 72 1.65 -10.26 3.89
N GLY A 73 2.13 -11.17 4.73
CA GLY A 73 3.41 -11.85 4.56
C GLY A 73 3.46 -12.72 3.31
N THR A 74 2.37 -13.43 2.98
CA THR A 74 2.27 -14.21 1.74
C THR A 74 2.32 -13.30 0.52
N PHE A 75 1.57 -12.20 0.55
CA PHE A 75 1.55 -11.20 -0.51
C PHE A 75 2.95 -10.63 -0.76
N LEU A 76 3.60 -10.09 0.27
CA LEU A 76 4.93 -9.51 0.14
C LEU A 76 6.00 -10.54 -0.26
N SER A 77 5.94 -11.76 0.28
CA SER A 77 6.87 -12.85 -0.06
C SER A 77 6.72 -13.34 -1.50
N LYS A 78 5.56 -13.13 -2.14
CA LYS A 78 5.34 -13.45 -3.55
C LYS A 78 6.08 -12.47 -4.47
N TYR A 79 6.06 -11.18 -4.11
CA TYR A 79 6.53 -10.11 -4.98
C TYR A 79 7.94 -9.63 -4.67
N LEU A 80 8.38 -9.70 -3.41
CA LEU A 80 9.68 -9.16 -2.99
C LEU A 80 10.77 -10.24 -2.93
N LEU A 81 11.89 -9.94 -3.58
CA LEU A 81 13.15 -10.65 -3.49
C LEU A 81 14.12 -9.85 -2.61
N ILE A 82 14.94 -10.57 -1.86
CA ILE A 82 16.03 -10.02 -1.04
C ILE A 82 17.34 -10.73 -1.36
N ARG A 83 18.48 -10.08 -1.06
CA ARG A 83 19.75 -10.78 -0.97
C ARG A 83 19.87 -11.45 0.39
N ARG A 84 19.83 -12.78 0.44
CA ARG A 84 19.90 -13.50 1.70
C ARG A 84 21.34 -13.56 2.20
N SER A 85 21.57 -13.03 3.40
CA SER A 85 22.88 -13.05 4.06
C SER A 85 23.09 -14.30 4.94
N SER A 86 22.00 -14.90 5.43
CA SER A 86 21.98 -16.07 6.31
C SER A 86 20.66 -16.84 6.18
N GLU A 87 20.68 -18.16 6.35
CA GLU A 87 19.47 -19.00 6.39
C GLU A 87 18.63 -18.74 7.65
N LYS A 88 19.31 -18.41 8.76
CA LYS A 88 18.68 -18.09 10.04
C LYS A 88 19.11 -16.72 10.54
N ILE A 89 18.19 -16.04 11.21
CA ILE A 89 18.47 -14.80 11.94
C ILE A 89 18.16 -14.98 13.42
N GLN A 90 18.92 -14.27 14.26
CA GLN A 90 18.74 -14.24 15.71
C GLN A 90 18.89 -12.80 16.19
N LEU A 91 18.12 -12.44 17.20
CA LEU A 91 18.17 -11.10 17.77
C LEU A 91 19.56 -10.83 18.39
N PRO A 92 20.24 -9.71 18.06
CA PRO A 92 21.50 -9.35 18.69
C PRO A 92 21.34 -9.13 20.20
N LYS A 93 22.39 -9.41 20.99
CA LYS A 93 22.34 -9.35 22.46
C LYS A 93 22.05 -7.94 23.02
N ASP A 94 22.39 -6.90 22.28
CA ASP A 94 22.19 -5.49 22.61
C ASP A 94 20.89 -4.90 22.05
N ALA A 95 20.15 -5.66 21.24
CA ALA A 95 18.86 -5.24 20.72
C ALA A 95 17.77 -5.11 21.81
N PRO A 96 17.65 -5.99 22.83
CA PRO A 96 16.56 -5.92 23.82
C PRO A 96 16.51 -4.62 24.62
N THR A 97 17.67 -3.98 24.85
CA THR A 97 17.73 -2.66 25.50
C THR A 97 17.14 -1.54 24.65
N GLN A 98 16.99 -1.76 23.34
CA GLN A 98 16.43 -0.80 22.39
C GLN A 98 14.90 -0.84 22.34
N PHE A 99 14.25 -1.89 22.90
CA PHE A 99 12.79 -2.10 22.78
C PHE A 99 12.05 -2.17 24.12
N SER A 100 12.74 -1.99 25.24
CA SER A 100 12.12 -2.05 26.58
C SER A 100 10.99 -1.04 26.80
N GLU A 101 10.90 -0.05 25.90
CA GLU A 101 9.83 0.95 25.88
C GLU A 101 8.54 0.48 25.16
N PHE A 102 8.61 -0.56 24.31
CA PHE A 102 7.47 -1.10 23.58
C PHE A 102 6.91 -2.39 24.21
N PHE A 103 7.80 -3.30 24.62
CA PHE A 103 7.43 -4.57 25.28
C PHE A 103 8.67 -5.25 25.89
N GLU A 104 8.43 -6.24 26.74
CA GLU A 104 9.48 -7.12 27.27
C GLU A 104 9.50 -8.46 26.51
N LEU A 105 10.68 -8.84 26.00
CA LEU A 105 10.89 -10.15 25.38
C LEU A 105 11.24 -11.22 26.43
N SER A 106 10.64 -12.39 26.29
CA SER A 106 11.01 -13.56 27.10
C SER A 106 12.42 -14.06 26.77
N GLN A 107 13.08 -14.73 27.72
CA GLN A 107 14.39 -15.36 27.49
C GLN A 107 14.38 -16.36 26.32
N LYS A 108 13.23 -16.99 26.07
CA LYS A 108 13.04 -17.85 24.89
C LYS A 108 13.16 -17.03 23.61
N GLN A 109 12.36 -15.96 23.48
CA GLN A 109 12.37 -15.11 22.29
C GLN A 109 13.74 -14.48 22.04
N LEU A 110 14.46 -14.10 23.10
CA LEU A 110 15.81 -13.55 23.01
C LEU A 110 16.87 -14.53 22.51
N SER A 111 16.64 -15.84 22.67
CA SER A 111 17.59 -16.88 22.30
C SER A 111 17.15 -17.72 21.10
N GLU A 112 15.99 -17.42 20.51
CA GLU A 112 15.45 -18.15 19.38
C GLU A 112 16.17 -17.79 18.08
N GLU A 113 16.49 -18.82 17.28
CA GLU A 113 16.91 -18.63 15.89
C GLU A 113 15.69 -18.82 14.98
N HIS A 114 15.51 -17.91 14.04
CA HIS A 114 14.37 -17.92 13.11
C HIS A 114 14.85 -18.28 11.70
N GLU A 115 14.25 -19.29 11.09
CA GLU A 115 14.36 -19.61 9.66
C GLU A 115 13.57 -18.59 8.82
N ALA A 116 13.99 -17.32 8.89
CA ALA A 116 13.31 -16.19 8.29
C ALA A 116 14.33 -15.15 7.84
N ASP A 117 13.89 -14.24 6.98
CA ASP A 117 14.68 -13.09 6.52
C ASP A 117 14.24 -11.81 7.25
N LEU A 118 13.00 -11.76 7.74
CA LEU A 118 12.46 -10.67 8.54
C LEU A 118 11.52 -11.23 9.61
N VAL A 119 11.72 -10.84 10.87
CA VAL A 119 10.85 -11.21 11.99
C VAL A 119 10.21 -9.96 12.57
N PHE A 120 8.88 -9.93 12.64
CA PHE A 120 8.13 -8.89 13.32
C PHE A 120 7.67 -9.39 14.68
N TYR A 121 7.99 -8.64 15.74
CA TYR A 121 7.38 -8.84 17.04
C TYR A 121 6.06 -8.07 17.13
N VAL A 122 4.96 -8.78 17.37
CA VAL A 122 3.61 -8.25 17.35
C VAL A 122 3.12 -7.99 18.77
N THR A 123 2.83 -6.74 19.07
CA THR A 123 2.20 -6.27 20.31
C THR A 123 0.79 -5.74 20.01
N THR A 124 -0.08 -5.80 21.02
CA THR A 124 -1.47 -5.35 20.92
C THR A 124 -1.78 -4.33 21.98
N MET A 125 -2.63 -3.37 21.63
CA MET A 125 -3.21 -2.40 22.54
C MET A 125 -4.72 -2.33 22.33
N ASN A 126 -5.43 -1.70 23.26
CA ASN A 126 -6.86 -1.48 23.18
C ASN A 126 -7.18 -0.16 23.89
N ASP A 127 -6.86 0.96 23.23
CA ASP A 127 -7.07 2.31 23.75
C ASP A 127 -7.85 3.14 22.75
N ILE A 128 -9.09 3.49 23.12
CA ILE A 128 -9.99 4.33 22.31
C ILE A 128 -9.57 5.80 22.29
N ASN A 129 -8.61 6.21 23.13
CA ASN A 129 -8.09 7.58 23.16
C ASN A 129 -6.80 7.73 22.33
N ASP A 130 -6.24 6.63 21.83
CA ASP A 130 -5.14 6.65 20.88
C ASP A 130 -5.73 6.39 19.50
N GLU A 131 -5.69 7.37 18.61
CA GLU A 131 -6.24 7.27 17.25
C GLU A 131 -5.34 6.45 16.31
N THR A 132 -4.17 6.01 16.77
CA THR A 132 -3.28 5.12 16.02
C THR A 132 -3.96 3.75 15.82
N LEU A 133 -4.27 3.40 14.57
CA LEU A 133 -4.81 2.08 14.22
C LEU A 133 -3.77 0.98 14.40
N ALA A 134 -2.57 1.23 13.88
CA ALA A 134 -1.41 0.37 14.00
C ALA A 134 -0.12 1.19 13.84
N PHE A 135 1.01 0.56 14.14
CA PHE A 135 2.32 1.12 13.83
C PHE A 135 3.31 0.01 13.55
N CYS A 136 4.33 0.32 12.75
CA CYS A 136 5.47 -0.55 12.56
C CYS A 136 6.77 0.24 12.39
N ALA A 137 7.86 -0.33 12.89
CA ALA A 137 9.19 0.20 12.70
C ALA A 137 10.23 -0.92 12.52
N PRO A 138 11.22 -0.74 11.63
CA PRO A 138 12.39 -1.59 11.60
C PRO A 138 13.28 -1.30 12.81
N ILE A 139 13.88 -2.34 13.38
CA ILE A 139 14.64 -2.21 14.64
C ILE A 139 16.06 -2.75 14.57
N VAL A 140 16.28 -3.82 13.82
CA VAL A 140 17.60 -4.43 13.65
C VAL A 140 17.84 -4.61 12.17
N PHE A 141 19.07 -4.34 11.75
CA PHE A 141 19.48 -4.33 10.36
C PHE A 141 20.59 -5.35 10.12
N ASP A 142 20.59 -5.88 8.92
CA ASP A 142 21.62 -6.78 8.43
C ASP A 142 22.94 -6.01 8.24
N ASP A 143 24.03 -6.53 8.82
CA ASP A 143 25.35 -5.89 8.77
C ASP A 143 25.98 -5.91 7.36
N LYS A 144 25.53 -6.80 6.48
CA LYS A 144 25.95 -6.91 5.08
C LYS A 144 25.06 -6.10 4.15
N THR A 145 23.75 -6.37 4.18
CA THR A 145 22.81 -5.83 3.19
C THR A 145 22.14 -4.52 3.62
N LYS A 146 22.29 -4.13 4.89
CA LYS A 146 21.64 -2.95 5.53
C LYS A 146 20.11 -3.01 5.58
N ARG A 147 19.51 -4.10 5.11
CA ARG A 147 18.06 -4.28 5.14
C ARG A 147 17.58 -4.53 6.58
N PRO A 148 16.37 -4.09 6.96
CA PRO A 148 15.71 -4.54 8.18
C PRO A 148 15.61 -6.07 8.26
N ILE A 149 15.97 -6.66 9.41
CA ILE A 149 15.84 -8.10 9.70
C ILE A 149 14.99 -8.39 10.94
N PHE A 150 14.81 -7.41 11.83
CA PHE A 150 13.77 -7.45 12.86
C PHE A 150 12.98 -6.14 12.84
N GLY A 151 11.68 -6.26 13.10
CA GLY A 151 10.74 -5.15 13.20
C GLY A 151 9.80 -5.32 14.40
N VAL A 152 9.09 -4.26 14.74
CA VAL A 152 7.98 -4.28 15.71
C VAL A 152 6.70 -3.86 15.02
N ILE A 153 5.60 -4.53 15.34
CA ILE A 153 4.25 -4.10 14.94
C ILE A 153 3.40 -3.94 16.20
N GLY A 154 2.76 -2.80 16.37
CA GLY A 154 1.71 -2.59 17.36
C GLY A 154 0.34 -2.46 16.69
N TRP A 155 -0.67 -3.13 17.24
CA TRP A 155 -2.04 -3.08 16.70
C TRP A 155 -3.05 -2.63 17.75
N ASN A 156 -3.88 -1.64 17.44
CA ASN A 156 -4.92 -1.14 18.34
C ASN A 156 -6.28 -1.80 18.05
N MET A 157 -6.66 -2.73 18.91
CA MET A 157 -7.93 -3.45 18.81
C MET A 157 -9.16 -2.60 19.17
N ALA A 158 -8.99 -1.37 19.67
CA ALA A 158 -10.11 -0.48 20.01
C ALA A 158 -11.01 -0.13 18.80
N TYR A 159 -10.45 -0.18 17.59
CA TYR A 159 -11.14 0.16 16.33
C TYR A 159 -11.47 -1.06 15.47
N THR A 160 -11.25 -2.28 15.99
CA THR A 160 -11.50 -3.51 15.25
C THR A 160 -12.47 -4.40 16.01
N ASP A 161 -13.71 -4.46 15.53
CA ASP A 161 -14.67 -5.49 15.95
C ASP A 161 -14.64 -6.66 14.97
N VAL A 162 -13.80 -7.66 15.28
CA VAL A 162 -13.54 -8.84 14.43
C VAL A 162 -14.83 -9.56 14.03
N GLY A 163 -15.80 -9.63 14.95
CA GLY A 163 -17.05 -10.37 14.76
C GLY A 163 -17.99 -9.73 13.72
N THR A 164 -17.83 -8.45 13.42
CA THR A 164 -18.70 -7.68 12.52
C THR A 164 -18.06 -7.29 11.20
N LEU A 165 -16.76 -7.58 11.00
CA LEU A 165 -16.05 -7.25 9.76
C LEU A 165 -16.70 -7.91 8.54
N THR A 166 -17.01 -7.10 7.52
CA THR A 166 -17.36 -7.57 6.16
C THR A 166 -16.12 -8.02 5.40
N ASN A 167 -16.26 -8.48 4.16
CA ASN A 167 -15.09 -8.71 3.32
C ASN A 167 -14.34 -7.40 3.04
N ALA A 168 -15.05 -6.30 2.75
CA ALA A 168 -14.45 -4.97 2.59
C ALA A 168 -13.77 -4.46 3.87
N GLY A 169 -14.44 -4.58 5.02
CA GLY A 169 -13.85 -4.21 6.31
C GLY A 169 -12.60 -5.03 6.63
N TYR A 170 -12.61 -6.32 6.31
CA TYR A 170 -11.44 -7.19 6.50
C TYR A 170 -10.30 -6.86 5.52
N GLU A 171 -10.60 -6.52 4.27
CA GLU A 171 -9.63 -6.05 3.29
C GLU A 171 -8.94 -4.77 3.78
N ALA A 172 -9.69 -3.81 4.33
CA ALA A 172 -9.13 -2.60 4.92
C ALA A 172 -8.11 -2.94 6.04
N GLN A 173 -8.43 -3.90 6.92
CA GLN A 173 -7.48 -4.34 7.95
C GLN A 173 -6.21 -4.98 7.36
N ILE A 174 -6.32 -5.74 6.27
CA ILE A 174 -5.15 -6.29 5.58
C ILE A 174 -4.35 -5.15 4.92
N ALA A 175 -5.01 -4.16 4.32
CA ALA A 175 -4.36 -2.99 3.72
C ALA A 175 -3.55 -2.22 4.78
N THR A 176 -4.13 -1.97 5.96
CA THR A 176 -3.39 -1.40 7.11
C THR A 176 -2.20 -2.29 7.49
N ALA A 177 -2.35 -3.61 7.55
CA ALA A 177 -1.23 -4.50 7.87
C ALA A 177 -0.11 -4.43 6.82
N VAL A 178 -0.43 -4.36 5.53
CA VAL A 178 0.58 -4.21 4.47
C VAL A 178 1.27 -2.84 4.53
N HIS A 179 0.50 -1.76 4.74
CA HIS A 179 1.02 -0.41 4.97
C HIS A 179 2.07 -0.41 6.09
N GLU A 180 1.72 -0.95 7.25
CA GLU A 180 2.63 -1.00 8.39
C GLU A 180 3.86 -1.86 8.09
N ILE A 181 3.68 -3.04 7.49
CA ILE A 181 4.83 -3.88 7.14
C ILE A 181 5.78 -3.15 6.18
N ILE A 182 5.29 -2.29 5.28
CA ILE A 182 6.15 -1.50 4.38
C ILE A 182 7.05 -0.51 5.14
N HIS A 183 6.57 0.12 6.23
CA HIS A 183 7.47 0.84 7.13
C HIS A 183 8.55 -0.08 7.70
N GLY A 184 8.15 -1.27 8.17
CA GLY A 184 9.06 -2.32 8.63
C GLY A 184 10.05 -2.84 7.58
N LEU A 185 9.72 -2.72 6.29
CA LEU A 185 10.62 -3.02 5.17
C LEU A 185 11.64 -1.89 4.92
N GLY A 186 11.41 -0.70 5.48
CA GLY A 186 12.37 0.39 5.45
C GLY A 186 11.89 1.66 4.75
N PHE A 187 10.60 1.80 4.49
CA PHE A 187 9.98 3.10 4.16
C PHE A 187 9.84 3.90 5.46
N VAL A 188 10.94 4.48 5.94
CA VAL A 188 10.97 5.37 7.11
C VAL A 188 12.01 6.46 6.91
N GLU A 189 11.73 7.68 7.39
CA GLU A 189 12.54 8.88 7.19
C GLU A 189 14.04 8.71 7.51
N ASP A 190 14.30 8.00 8.61
CA ASP A 190 15.64 7.72 9.14
C ASP A 190 16.51 6.83 8.22
N LEU A 191 15.91 6.22 7.19
CA LEU A 191 16.60 5.39 6.21
C LEU A 191 16.68 6.03 4.83
N PHE A 192 15.97 7.13 4.58
CA PHE A 192 15.92 7.76 3.25
C PHE A 192 17.28 8.28 2.77
N ASP A 193 18.23 8.53 3.68
CA ASP A 193 19.61 8.91 3.35
C ASP A 193 20.58 7.71 3.32
N LYS A 194 20.08 6.49 3.55
CA LYS A 194 20.85 5.24 3.58
C LYS A 194 20.59 4.36 2.36
N TYR A 195 19.69 4.77 1.47
CA TYR A 195 19.35 4.01 0.28
C TYR A 195 20.51 3.95 -0.69
N TYR A 196 20.61 2.82 -1.38
CA TYR A 196 21.71 2.55 -2.29
C TYR A 196 21.25 1.84 -3.55
N ASP A 197 22.07 1.95 -4.58
CA ASP A 197 21.83 1.26 -5.82
C ASP A 197 22.10 -0.24 -5.67
N SER A 198 21.06 -1.06 -5.79
CA SER A 198 21.17 -2.51 -5.62
C SER A 198 22.13 -3.22 -6.59
N VAL A 199 22.55 -2.55 -7.67
CA VAL A 199 23.48 -3.11 -8.68
C VAL A 199 24.92 -2.69 -8.42
N THR A 200 25.18 -1.46 -7.99
CA THR A 200 26.54 -0.97 -7.73
C THR A 200 26.94 -1.05 -6.26
N GLY A 201 25.98 -1.06 -5.35
CA GLY A 201 26.20 -0.96 -3.89
C GLY A 201 26.55 0.46 -3.44
N GLU A 202 26.50 1.44 -4.34
CA GLU A 202 26.77 2.84 -4.03
C GLU A 202 25.53 3.51 -3.45
N ILE A 203 25.71 4.19 -2.33
CA ILE A 203 24.69 5.07 -1.75
C ILE A 203 24.35 6.15 -2.78
N TYR A 204 23.06 6.47 -2.95
CA TYR A 204 22.66 7.51 -3.90
C TYR A 204 23.21 8.88 -3.49
N GLU A 205 23.23 9.81 -4.44
CA GLU A 205 23.56 11.21 -4.14
C GLU A 205 22.62 11.76 -3.04
N ASN A 206 23.20 12.41 -2.03
CA ASN A 206 22.50 12.84 -0.80
C ASN A 206 21.70 11.71 -0.11
N GLY A 207 22.11 10.46 -0.32
CA GLY A 207 21.45 9.28 0.22
C GLY A 207 20.13 8.91 -0.44
N GLY A 208 19.68 9.67 -1.45
CA GLY A 208 18.37 9.49 -2.07
C GLY A 208 17.31 10.52 -1.60
N LYS A 209 17.70 11.50 -0.78
CA LYS A 209 16.81 12.58 -0.34
C LYS A 209 17.40 13.98 -0.47
N THR A 210 16.55 14.99 -0.62
CA THR A 210 16.89 16.41 -0.43
C THR A 210 15.93 17.05 0.57
N VAL A 211 16.31 18.22 1.09
CA VAL A 211 15.42 19.03 1.93
C VAL A 211 15.35 20.42 1.30
N ASP A 212 14.17 20.77 0.80
CA ASP A 212 13.92 22.00 0.07
C ASP A 212 12.84 22.80 0.81
N ASN A 213 13.20 24.00 1.30
CA ASN A 213 12.31 24.84 2.14
C ASN A 213 11.70 24.12 3.36
N GLY A 214 12.41 23.15 3.93
CA GLY A 214 11.93 22.36 5.07
C GLY A 214 11.09 21.14 4.68
N VAL A 215 10.91 20.86 3.40
CA VAL A 215 10.21 19.68 2.89
C VAL A 215 11.22 18.61 2.47
N VAL A 216 11.11 17.41 3.04
CA VAL A 216 11.89 16.24 2.63
C VAL A 216 11.37 15.76 1.28
N ASN A 217 12.27 15.61 0.31
CA ASN A 217 11.97 15.09 -1.02
C ASN A 217 12.74 13.80 -1.28
N ILE A 218 12.06 12.78 -1.81
CA ILE A 218 12.70 11.57 -2.32
C ILE A 218 13.16 11.82 -3.75
N ILE A 219 14.46 11.65 -3.99
CA ILE A 219 15.11 11.90 -5.29
C ILE A 219 15.66 10.60 -5.92
N THR A 220 15.23 9.44 -5.42
CA THR A 220 15.72 8.16 -5.91
C THR A 220 15.29 7.89 -7.36
N PRO A 221 16.12 7.19 -8.15
CA PRO A 221 16.01 7.25 -9.59
C PRO A 221 14.79 6.53 -10.17
N ARG A 222 14.32 5.41 -9.60
CA ARG A 222 13.11 4.74 -10.09
C ARG A 222 11.86 5.49 -9.69
N VAL A 223 11.81 6.03 -8.48
CA VAL A 223 10.68 6.85 -8.00
C VAL A 223 10.51 8.10 -8.88
N VAL A 224 11.58 8.86 -9.11
CA VAL A 224 11.53 10.06 -9.98
C VAL A 224 11.18 9.69 -11.41
N ALA A 225 11.74 8.61 -11.97
CA ALA A 225 11.40 8.17 -13.32
C ALA A 225 9.91 7.81 -13.44
N PHE A 226 9.36 7.11 -12.45
CA PHE A 226 7.93 6.78 -12.44
C PHE A 226 7.06 8.03 -12.25
N ALA A 227 7.44 8.96 -11.39
CA ALA A 227 6.72 10.22 -11.19
C ALA A 227 6.59 11.03 -12.48
N ARG A 228 7.69 11.17 -13.23
CA ARG A 228 7.69 11.87 -14.53
C ARG A 228 6.70 11.23 -15.51
N LYS A 229 6.68 9.90 -15.57
CA LYS A 229 5.75 9.13 -16.39
C LYS A 229 4.30 9.29 -15.92
N HIS A 230 4.05 9.13 -14.62
CA HIS A 230 2.73 9.18 -13.99
C HIS A 230 2.07 10.55 -14.22
N PHE A 231 2.74 11.63 -13.80
CA PHE A 231 2.20 12.98 -13.95
C PHE A 231 2.34 13.51 -15.39
N GLY A 232 3.19 12.92 -16.23
CA GLY A 232 3.52 13.48 -17.55
C GLY A 232 4.33 14.77 -17.45
N CYS A 233 5.23 14.86 -16.46
CA CYS A 233 6.04 16.05 -16.16
C CYS A 233 7.53 15.69 -16.05
N GLU A 234 8.31 15.97 -17.09
CA GLU A 234 9.75 15.64 -17.13
C GLU A 234 10.61 16.48 -16.18
N SER A 235 10.13 17.62 -15.69
CA SER A 235 10.89 18.50 -14.79
C SER A 235 10.90 18.06 -13.33
N ILE A 236 10.14 17.02 -12.96
CA ILE A 236 10.15 16.48 -11.59
C ILE A 236 11.56 16.02 -11.25
N THR A 237 12.11 16.51 -10.13
CA THR A 237 13.44 16.14 -9.62
C THR A 237 13.39 15.39 -8.30
N GLY A 238 12.27 15.43 -7.60
CA GLY A 238 12.02 14.75 -6.34
C GLY A 238 10.54 14.68 -6.05
N LEU A 239 10.13 13.92 -5.05
CA LEU A 239 8.73 13.83 -4.63
C LEU A 239 8.64 14.21 -3.16
N PRO A 240 7.76 15.15 -2.78
CA PRO A 240 7.66 15.59 -1.40
C PRO A 240 7.04 14.50 -0.53
N MET A 241 7.57 14.38 0.68
CA MET A 241 7.03 13.56 1.76
C MET A 241 6.05 14.38 2.59
N GLU A 242 5.01 13.76 3.13
CA GLU A 242 4.00 14.37 4.00
C GLU A 242 4.62 15.29 5.07
N GLN A 243 4.06 16.48 5.28
CA GLN A 243 4.60 17.45 6.25
C GLN A 243 3.72 17.59 7.50
N GLU A 244 2.47 17.16 7.42
CA GLU A 244 1.47 17.32 8.47
C GLU A 244 1.33 16.06 9.35
N GLY A 245 0.47 16.12 10.38
CA GLY A 245 0.16 14.99 11.27
C GLY A 245 1.18 14.71 12.39
N GLY A 246 2.34 15.37 12.39
CA GLY A 246 3.32 15.35 13.49
C GLY A 246 4.26 14.12 13.51
N ASP A 247 4.94 13.92 14.65
CA ASP A 247 5.95 12.87 14.87
C ASP A 247 5.34 11.47 14.76
N GLY A 248 5.40 10.87 13.57
CA GLY A 248 4.81 9.56 13.26
C GLY A 248 4.07 9.54 11.92
N THR A 249 3.67 10.71 11.42
CA THR A 249 3.03 10.87 10.12
C THR A 249 3.93 11.66 9.17
N ALA A 250 4.39 12.83 9.61
CA ALA A 250 5.28 13.66 8.82
C ALA A 250 6.57 12.91 8.45
N GLU A 251 7.00 13.12 7.22
CA GLU A 251 8.22 12.61 6.60
C GLU A 251 8.31 11.06 6.51
N SER A 252 7.23 10.35 6.83
CA SER A 252 7.16 8.87 6.75
C SER A 252 6.19 8.36 5.70
N HIS A 253 5.44 9.25 5.05
CA HIS A 253 4.38 8.92 4.09
C HIS A 253 4.48 9.76 2.82
N TRP A 254 3.87 9.28 1.74
CA TRP A 254 3.66 10.12 0.55
C TRP A 254 2.74 11.30 0.87
N GLU A 255 3.02 12.46 0.27
CA GLU A 255 2.21 13.69 0.39
C GLU A 255 0.75 13.44 0.01
N ARG A 256 -0.18 13.55 0.97
CA ARG A 256 -1.61 13.25 0.74
C ARG A 256 -2.18 14.00 -0.45
N THR A 257 -1.81 15.26 -0.66
CA THR A 257 -2.36 16.09 -1.74
C THR A 257 -1.98 15.59 -3.14
N LEU A 258 -0.78 15.01 -3.29
CA LEU A 258 -0.26 14.54 -4.57
C LEU A 258 -0.57 13.08 -4.86
N PHE A 259 -0.87 12.30 -3.82
CA PHE A 259 -1.01 10.84 -3.93
C PHE A 259 -2.36 10.31 -3.50
N TYR A 260 -3.18 11.13 -2.82
CA TYR A 260 -4.55 10.83 -2.40
C TYR A 260 -4.67 9.45 -1.76
N ASN A 261 -5.10 8.45 -2.54
CA ASN A 261 -5.42 7.11 -2.09
C ASN A 261 -4.30 6.08 -2.31
N GLU A 262 -3.08 6.52 -2.64
CA GLU A 262 -1.91 5.63 -2.56
C GLU A 262 -1.76 5.10 -1.13
N MET A 263 -1.58 3.79 -0.99
CA MET A 263 -1.63 3.10 0.28
C MET A 263 -0.64 3.63 1.33
N MET A 264 0.48 4.23 0.93
CA MET A 264 1.49 4.80 1.83
C MET A 264 1.28 6.31 2.11
N THR A 265 0.07 6.84 1.94
CA THR A 265 -0.33 8.14 2.51
C THR A 265 -0.69 8.00 4.01
N GLY A 266 -0.59 9.09 4.78
CA GLY A 266 -0.50 9.04 6.25
C GLY A 266 -1.82 8.89 7.04
N SER A 267 -2.94 8.58 6.40
CA SER A 267 -4.23 8.40 7.09
C SER A 267 -5.14 7.40 6.36
N ASP A 268 -6.10 6.82 7.10
CA ASP A 268 -7.03 5.83 6.53
C ASP A 268 -7.93 6.47 5.44
N MET A 269 -8.16 5.75 4.34
CA MET A 269 -9.14 6.11 3.32
C MET A 269 -10.15 4.99 3.19
N ILE A 270 -11.40 5.29 3.55
CA ILE A 270 -12.51 4.33 3.55
C ILE A 270 -12.60 3.69 2.18
N SER A 271 -12.20 2.42 2.09
CA SER A 271 -12.35 1.63 0.90
C SER A 271 -11.80 2.35 -0.35
N ASP A 272 -10.61 2.93 -0.30
CA ASP A 272 -10.03 3.58 -1.50
C ASP A 272 -8.55 3.29 -1.74
N PHE A 273 -7.89 2.48 -0.91
CA PHE A 273 -6.44 2.32 -1.06
C PHE A 273 -5.99 1.56 -2.29
N VAL A 274 -4.93 2.08 -2.91
CA VAL A 274 -4.22 1.44 -4.03
C VAL A 274 -2.73 1.29 -3.71
N LEU A 275 -2.14 0.10 -3.91
CA LEU A 275 -0.71 -0.11 -3.78
C LEU A 275 -0.04 -0.03 -5.17
N THR A 276 0.73 1.03 -5.39
CA THR A 276 1.10 1.44 -6.74
C THR A 276 2.60 1.30 -6.99
N ASP A 277 2.98 1.55 -8.24
CA ASP A 277 4.40 1.61 -8.63
C ASP A 277 5.20 2.66 -7.85
N PHE A 278 4.60 3.71 -7.27
CA PHE A 278 5.35 4.64 -6.41
C PHE A 278 6.02 3.93 -5.25
N THR A 279 5.25 3.10 -4.53
CA THR A 279 5.72 2.34 -3.39
C THR A 279 6.63 1.18 -3.82
N PHE A 280 6.30 0.45 -4.89
CA PHE A 280 7.19 -0.61 -5.39
C PHE A 280 8.53 -0.06 -5.92
N GLN A 281 8.54 1.09 -6.59
CA GLN A 281 9.78 1.73 -7.03
C GLN A 281 10.61 2.21 -5.85
N LEU A 282 9.99 2.77 -4.80
CA LEU A 282 10.72 3.12 -3.58
C LEU A 282 11.33 1.88 -2.93
N LEU A 283 10.57 0.79 -2.78
CA LEU A 283 11.10 -0.47 -2.22
C LEU A 283 12.28 -0.99 -3.04
N GLN A 284 12.26 -0.90 -4.37
CA GLN A 284 13.42 -1.24 -5.20
C GLN A 284 14.60 -0.27 -5.02
N ASP A 285 14.30 1.01 -4.87
CA ASP A 285 15.28 2.05 -4.63
C ASP A 285 15.86 2.01 -3.21
N THR A 286 15.27 1.31 -2.24
CA THR A 286 15.94 1.10 -0.94
C THR A 286 17.30 0.40 -1.08
N GLY A 287 17.50 -0.33 -2.18
CA GLY A 287 18.65 -1.23 -2.38
C GLY A 287 18.43 -2.63 -1.82
N TYR A 288 17.44 -2.78 -0.93
CA TYR A 288 17.16 -4.00 -0.17
C TYR A 288 16.33 -5.02 -0.94
N TYR A 289 15.44 -4.55 -1.82
CA TYR A 289 14.44 -5.38 -2.49
C TYR A 289 14.56 -5.30 -4.01
N ARG A 290 14.19 -6.38 -4.68
CA ARG A 290 13.82 -6.39 -6.11
C ARG A 290 12.47 -7.08 -6.25
N ILE A 291 11.78 -6.85 -7.36
CA ILE A 291 10.43 -7.37 -7.57
C ILE A 291 10.38 -8.49 -8.62
N THR A 292 9.54 -9.49 -8.37
CA THR A 292 9.16 -10.55 -9.32
C THR A 292 8.04 -10.05 -10.25
N GLU A 293 7.40 -10.95 -10.99
CA GLU A 293 6.25 -10.65 -11.84
C GLU A 293 5.12 -10.09 -10.97
N TYR A 294 4.63 -8.91 -11.33
CA TYR A 294 3.61 -8.18 -10.58
C TYR A 294 2.77 -7.34 -11.54
N ILE A 295 1.58 -6.98 -11.10
CA ILE A 295 0.67 -6.04 -11.76
C ILE A 295 0.17 -5.12 -10.64
N PRO A 296 0.78 -3.93 -10.46
CA PRO A 296 0.42 -3.04 -9.37
C PRO A 296 -0.96 -2.40 -9.61
N ASP A 297 -1.54 -1.85 -8.55
CA ASP A 297 -2.71 -0.97 -8.69
C ASP A 297 -2.32 0.31 -9.46
N ILE A 298 -3.34 0.97 -10.02
CA ILE A 298 -3.15 2.19 -10.81
C ILE A 298 -3.65 3.37 -10.00
N LEU A 299 -2.73 4.27 -9.63
CA LEU A 299 -3.13 5.60 -9.17
C LEU A 299 -3.68 6.38 -10.35
N THR A 300 -4.91 6.88 -10.25
CA THR A 300 -5.49 7.75 -11.29
C THR A 300 -5.30 9.22 -11.00
N TRP A 301 -5.09 9.55 -9.73
CA TRP A 301 -4.90 10.89 -9.22
C TRP A 301 -3.70 11.58 -9.88
N GLY A 302 -3.95 12.67 -10.60
CA GLY A 302 -2.91 13.44 -11.28
C GLY A 302 -2.31 12.79 -12.52
N GLU A 303 -2.79 11.61 -12.94
CA GLU A 303 -2.22 10.86 -14.08
C GLU A 303 -2.30 11.70 -15.37
N GLY A 304 -1.14 12.00 -15.97
CA GLY A 304 -1.01 12.73 -17.23
C GLY A 304 -1.43 14.21 -17.18
N LYS A 305 -1.62 14.80 -16.00
CA LYS A 305 -2.06 16.20 -15.85
C LYS A 305 -0.94 17.25 -16.01
N GLY A 306 0.29 16.80 -16.17
CA GLY A 306 1.48 17.62 -16.40
C GLY A 306 1.97 18.32 -15.14
N CYS A 307 2.98 19.17 -15.33
CA CYS A 307 3.66 19.86 -14.24
C CYS A 307 2.74 20.79 -13.45
N THR A 308 1.71 21.34 -14.08
CA THR A 308 0.73 22.20 -13.39
C THR A 308 0.05 21.47 -12.24
N PHE A 309 -0.32 20.19 -12.40
CA PHE A 309 -0.92 19.42 -11.31
C PHE A 309 0.10 19.15 -10.21
N TYR A 310 1.30 18.71 -10.58
CA TYR A 310 2.36 18.40 -9.62
C TYR A 310 2.81 19.64 -8.82
N ASP A 311 2.97 20.79 -9.47
CA ASP A 311 3.47 22.02 -8.84
C ASP A 311 2.38 22.79 -8.08
N GLN A 312 1.14 22.81 -8.60
CA GLN A 312 0.07 23.69 -8.09
C GLN A 312 -1.04 22.92 -7.38
N MET A 313 -1.18 21.62 -7.60
CA MET A 313 -2.20 20.79 -6.95
C MET A 313 -3.59 21.47 -7.02
N CYS A 314 -4.22 21.74 -5.87
CA CYS A 314 -5.53 22.38 -5.78
C CYS A 314 -5.51 23.92 -5.88
N GLU A 315 -4.35 24.56 -6.03
CA GLU A 315 -4.27 25.97 -6.41
C GLU A 315 -4.73 26.18 -7.88
N SER A 316 -4.77 25.09 -8.65
CA SER A 316 -5.35 25.02 -9.99
C SER A 316 -6.64 24.18 -10.01
N GLU A 317 -7.48 24.46 -11.00
CA GLU A 317 -8.77 23.77 -11.17
C GLU A 317 -8.56 22.38 -11.81
N PHE A 318 -8.71 21.33 -11.01
CA PHE A 318 -8.69 19.94 -11.44
C PHE A 318 -9.90 19.18 -10.86
N PRO A 319 -10.49 18.21 -11.61
CA PRO A 319 -11.65 17.44 -11.15
C PRO A 319 -11.36 16.54 -9.94
N GLU A 320 -10.10 16.26 -9.67
CA GLU A 320 -9.61 15.60 -8.46
C GLU A 320 -9.96 16.38 -7.19
N PHE A 321 -9.99 17.71 -7.26
CA PHE A 321 -10.31 18.59 -6.14
C PHE A 321 -11.72 19.15 -6.25
N CYS A 322 -12.31 19.50 -5.11
CA CYS A 322 -13.60 20.17 -5.01
C CYS A 322 -13.44 21.50 -4.25
N SER A 323 -14.33 22.47 -4.48
CA SER A 323 -14.17 23.83 -3.92
C SER A 323 -15.17 24.17 -2.82
N ASP A 324 -16.42 23.72 -2.97
CA ASP A 324 -17.52 24.11 -2.08
C ASP A 324 -17.59 23.19 -0.85
N GLU A 325 -17.25 23.70 0.31
CA GLU A 325 -17.17 22.88 1.53
C GLU A 325 -18.51 22.29 1.94
N GLY A 326 -18.49 21.00 2.32
CA GLY A 326 -19.64 20.27 2.84
C GLY A 326 -20.64 19.81 1.78
N ILE A 327 -20.48 20.16 0.50
CA ILE A 327 -21.34 19.64 -0.56
C ILE A 327 -21.10 18.16 -0.74
N GLN A 328 -22.18 17.42 -1.01
CA GLN A 328 -22.10 15.99 -1.27
C GLN A 328 -21.70 15.73 -2.72
N GLY A 329 -20.97 14.64 -2.97
CA GLY A 329 -20.60 14.20 -4.31
C GLY A 329 -20.01 12.80 -4.33
N CYS A 330 -19.75 12.28 -5.52
CA CYS A 330 -18.97 11.05 -5.66
C CYS A 330 -17.49 11.34 -5.45
N ALA A 331 -16.79 10.46 -4.74
CA ALA A 331 -15.34 10.41 -4.83
C ALA A 331 -14.91 10.20 -6.30
N ILE A 332 -13.74 10.72 -6.66
CA ILE A 332 -13.23 10.66 -8.05
C ILE A 332 -13.04 9.21 -8.53
N THR A 333 -12.82 8.28 -7.59
CA THR A 333 -12.70 6.84 -7.81
C THR A 333 -14.05 6.14 -7.94
N HIS A 334 -15.16 6.84 -7.74
CA HIS A 334 -16.53 6.33 -7.81
C HIS A 334 -16.84 5.17 -6.85
N ASN A 335 -16.02 4.91 -5.84
CA ASN A 335 -16.22 3.88 -4.83
C ASN A 335 -17.22 4.28 -3.73
N GLY A 336 -17.56 5.56 -3.58
CA GLY A 336 -18.44 6.02 -2.52
C GLY A 336 -18.97 7.43 -2.69
N ILE A 337 -19.97 7.77 -1.90
CA ILE A 337 -20.55 9.11 -1.79
C ILE A 337 -19.93 9.80 -0.57
N GLY A 338 -19.43 11.00 -0.76
CA GLY A 338 -18.69 11.75 0.24
C GLY A 338 -19.10 13.20 0.32
N LYS A 339 -18.41 13.95 1.19
CA LYS A 339 -18.52 15.40 1.29
C LYS A 339 -17.22 16.07 0.88
N CYS A 340 -17.32 17.21 0.24
CA CYS A 340 -16.17 18.03 -0.11
C CYS A 340 -15.58 18.67 1.15
N ILE A 341 -14.48 18.13 1.65
CA ILE A 341 -13.78 18.63 2.84
C ILE A 341 -12.27 18.49 2.68
N SER A 342 -11.53 19.28 3.44
CA SER A 342 -10.09 19.09 3.66
C SER A 342 -9.89 18.24 4.90
N GLU A 343 -8.98 17.29 4.85
CA GLU A 343 -8.45 16.59 6.03
C GLU A 343 -7.11 17.17 6.47
N ASP A 344 -6.67 16.78 7.67
CA ASP A 344 -5.46 17.29 8.32
C ASP A 344 -4.18 17.15 7.47
N LEU A 345 -4.09 16.12 6.63
CA LEU A 345 -2.92 15.86 5.78
C LEU A 345 -3.03 16.49 4.38
N SER A 346 -4.22 16.91 3.97
CA SER A 346 -4.45 17.47 2.62
C SER A 346 -4.16 18.97 2.52
N ASN A 347 -3.48 19.54 3.52
CA ASN A 347 -3.27 20.98 3.64
C ASN A 347 -4.59 21.77 3.55
N THR A 348 -4.73 22.60 2.51
CA THR A 348 -5.96 23.36 2.23
C THR A 348 -6.81 22.75 1.11
N CYS A 349 -6.30 21.69 0.48
CA CYS A 349 -6.96 21.03 -0.62
C CYS A 349 -8.16 20.24 -0.13
N LYS A 350 -9.23 20.23 -0.93
CA LYS A 350 -10.46 19.52 -0.60
C LYS A 350 -10.76 18.52 -1.69
N TYR A 351 -11.31 17.40 -1.27
CA TYR A 351 -11.83 16.35 -2.14
C TYR A 351 -13.05 15.71 -1.47
N TYR A 352 -13.75 14.83 -2.20
CA TYR A 352 -14.91 14.14 -1.64
C TYR A 352 -14.46 12.99 -0.74
N GLN A 353 -14.41 13.23 0.57
CA GLN A 353 -14.15 12.18 1.55
C GLN A 353 -15.42 11.34 1.77
N ILE A 354 -15.32 10.04 1.53
CA ILE A 354 -16.44 9.09 1.56
C ILE A 354 -17.03 9.01 2.98
N ASP A 355 -18.36 9.00 3.07
CA ASP A 355 -19.04 8.66 4.33
C ASP A 355 -19.05 7.14 4.49
N GLN A 356 -18.66 6.62 5.66
CA GLN A 356 -18.67 5.19 5.96
C GLN A 356 -20.03 4.51 5.66
N ASN A 357 -21.14 5.23 5.81
CA ASN A 357 -22.47 4.71 5.54
C ASN A 357 -22.84 4.75 4.06
N LEU A 358 -22.04 5.39 3.22
CA LEU A 358 -22.23 5.56 1.78
C LEU A 358 -21.01 5.09 0.96
N ASP A 359 -20.16 4.24 1.54
CA ASP A 359 -19.19 3.43 0.82
C ASP A 359 -19.95 2.43 -0.07
N CYS A 360 -19.95 2.67 -1.38
CA CYS A 360 -20.70 1.82 -2.31
C CYS A 360 -20.15 0.40 -2.35
N ARG A 361 -18.88 0.18 -1.97
CA ARG A 361 -18.22 -1.13 -2.04
C ARG A 361 -18.52 -2.03 -0.85
N ASN A 362 -19.02 -1.45 0.25
CA ASN A 362 -19.29 -2.17 1.48
C ASN A 362 -20.76 -2.59 1.60
N ALA A 363 -21.02 -3.90 1.52
CA ALA A 363 -22.37 -4.45 1.62
C ALA A 363 -23.09 -4.18 2.95
N ASN A 364 -22.39 -3.72 3.99
CA ASN A 364 -22.99 -3.33 5.27
C ASN A 364 -23.24 -1.82 5.41
N SER A 365 -22.92 -1.02 4.39
CA SER A 365 -23.21 0.40 4.40
C SER A 365 -24.71 0.62 4.61
N ILE A 366 -25.05 1.44 5.62
CA ILE A 366 -26.44 1.72 6.00
C ILE A 366 -27.19 2.38 4.83
N GLY A 367 -26.47 3.12 3.99
CA GLY A 367 -27.04 3.86 2.89
C GLY A 367 -27.94 4.99 3.36
N TYR A 368 -28.94 5.29 2.54
CA TYR A 368 -30.03 6.18 2.89
C TYR A 368 -31.16 5.43 3.62
N ALA A 369 -31.98 6.17 4.38
CA ALA A 369 -33.14 5.61 5.07
C ALA A 369 -34.18 4.96 4.12
N ASP A 370 -34.11 5.26 2.82
CA ASP A 370 -35.03 4.87 1.76
C ASP A 370 -34.33 4.08 0.64
N ASN A 371 -33.34 3.25 0.98
CA ASN A 371 -32.58 2.43 0.02
C ASN A 371 -33.45 1.62 -0.93
N GLU A 372 -34.47 0.91 -0.41
CA GLU A 372 -35.39 0.12 -1.26
C GLU A 372 -36.18 0.99 -2.24
N VAL A 373 -36.59 2.18 -1.81
CA VAL A 373 -37.36 3.12 -2.63
C VAL A 373 -36.49 3.74 -3.73
N THR A 374 -35.20 3.91 -3.46
CA THR A 374 -34.21 4.54 -4.37
C THR A 374 -33.27 3.55 -5.04
N PHE A 375 -33.55 2.26 -4.86
CA PHE A 375 -32.86 1.12 -5.46
C PHE A 375 -31.34 1.09 -5.21
N GLN A 376 -30.89 1.59 -4.05
CA GLN A 376 -29.46 1.62 -3.73
C GLN A 376 -28.89 0.20 -3.69
N ASP A 377 -27.68 0.05 -4.23
CA ASP A 377 -26.95 -1.21 -4.23
C ASP A 377 -25.57 -0.98 -3.61
N PHE A 378 -25.23 -1.80 -2.62
CA PHE A 378 -23.97 -1.73 -1.88
C PHE A 378 -23.26 -3.08 -1.96
N GLY A 379 -22.03 -3.08 -2.43
CA GLY A 379 -21.22 -4.28 -2.61
C GLY A 379 -20.04 -4.04 -3.56
N TYR A 380 -19.15 -5.02 -3.65
CA TYR A 380 -17.87 -4.93 -4.38
C TYR A 380 -17.97 -4.61 -5.89
N LYS A 381 -19.18 -4.61 -6.47
CA LYS A 381 -19.45 -4.22 -7.87
C LYS A 381 -20.30 -2.97 -7.97
N SER A 382 -20.38 -2.17 -6.92
CA SER A 382 -21.26 -1.02 -6.86
C SER A 382 -20.42 0.25 -6.84
N MET A 383 -20.90 1.26 -7.56
CA MET A 383 -20.20 2.52 -7.76
C MET A 383 -21.13 3.69 -7.51
N CYS A 384 -20.55 4.83 -7.11
CA CYS A 384 -21.22 6.10 -7.00
C CYS A 384 -21.45 6.71 -8.38
N VAL A 385 -22.69 7.14 -8.64
CA VAL A 385 -23.07 7.89 -9.83
C VAL A 385 -23.80 9.18 -9.45
N VAL A 386 -23.70 10.17 -10.34
CA VAL A 386 -24.48 11.42 -10.22
C VAL A 386 -25.92 11.15 -10.63
N GLY A 387 -26.85 11.58 -9.79
CA GLY A 387 -28.27 11.31 -9.89
C GLY A 387 -28.67 9.95 -9.32
N GLY A 388 -29.93 9.60 -9.56
CA GLY A 388 -30.52 8.40 -8.99
C GLY A 388 -31.90 8.13 -9.57
N PHE A 389 -32.40 6.95 -9.24
CA PHE A 389 -33.75 6.52 -9.53
C PHE A 389 -34.53 6.30 -8.23
N ALA A 390 -35.84 6.35 -8.35
CA ALA A 390 -36.75 5.93 -7.31
C ALA A 390 -38.00 5.28 -7.91
N THR A 391 -38.81 4.65 -7.05
CA THR A 391 -40.20 4.31 -7.43
C THR A 391 -40.93 5.55 -7.96
N LEU A 392 -41.99 5.39 -8.75
CA LEU A 392 -42.70 6.51 -9.39
C LEU A 392 -43.17 7.62 -8.42
N ASN A 393 -43.46 7.26 -7.16
CA ASN A 393 -43.86 8.21 -6.12
C ASN A 393 -42.72 8.57 -5.15
N GLY A 394 -41.55 7.96 -5.32
CA GLY A 394 -40.36 8.23 -4.52
C GLY A 394 -39.59 9.43 -5.04
N THR A 395 -38.70 9.93 -4.19
CA THR A 395 -37.79 11.03 -4.50
C THR A 395 -36.41 10.45 -4.84
N PRO A 396 -35.93 10.63 -6.08
CA PRO A 396 -34.57 10.25 -6.45
C PRO A 396 -33.53 10.99 -5.61
N LYS A 397 -32.35 10.37 -5.44
CA LYS A 397 -31.20 11.02 -4.80
C LYS A 397 -30.35 11.75 -5.83
N ASP A 398 -29.61 12.75 -5.35
CA ASP A 398 -28.64 13.47 -6.17
C ASP A 398 -27.38 12.63 -6.45
N PHE A 399 -27.11 11.61 -5.63
CA PHE A 399 -26.04 10.63 -5.81
C PHE A 399 -26.52 9.27 -5.29
N SER A 400 -26.18 8.21 -6.01
CA SER A 400 -26.60 6.84 -5.69
C SER A 400 -25.46 5.84 -5.89
N CYS A 401 -25.48 4.77 -5.12
CA CYS A 401 -24.67 3.58 -5.35
C CYS A 401 -25.46 2.57 -6.20
N TYR A 402 -24.93 2.17 -7.35
CA TYR A 402 -25.53 1.17 -8.24
C TYR A 402 -24.50 0.16 -8.74
N GLU A 403 -24.93 -1.07 -9.00
CA GLU A 403 -24.09 -2.13 -9.58
C GLU A 403 -23.62 -1.72 -10.98
N TYR A 404 -22.33 -1.92 -11.29
CA TYR A 404 -21.75 -1.69 -12.61
C TYR A 404 -21.16 -2.97 -13.22
N SER A 405 -20.96 -2.95 -14.53
CA SER A 405 -20.17 -3.94 -15.25
C SER A 405 -19.36 -3.26 -16.35
N CYS A 406 -18.11 -3.73 -16.51
CA CYS A 406 -17.18 -3.33 -17.56
C CYS A 406 -16.93 -4.45 -18.58
N ASP A 407 -17.79 -5.49 -18.59
CA ASP A 407 -17.63 -6.65 -19.47
C ASP A 407 -18.15 -6.32 -20.89
N GLY A 408 -17.23 -5.90 -21.78
CA GLY A 408 -17.52 -5.60 -23.19
C GLY A 408 -18.23 -4.26 -23.44
N SER A 409 -19.10 -3.82 -22.53
CA SER A 409 -19.74 -2.50 -22.51
C SER A 409 -19.84 -2.00 -21.08
N PHE A 410 -19.80 -0.68 -20.87
CA PHE A 410 -19.99 -0.10 -19.54
C PHE A 410 -21.48 0.05 -19.23
N THR A 411 -21.98 -0.76 -18.29
CA THR A 411 -23.39 -0.77 -17.92
C THR A 411 -23.60 -0.53 -16.44
N ILE A 412 -24.66 0.18 -16.11
CA ILE A 412 -25.13 0.38 -14.73
C ILE A 412 -26.46 -0.36 -14.58
N LYS A 413 -26.62 -1.11 -13.50
CA LYS A 413 -27.81 -1.92 -13.24
C LYS A 413 -28.57 -1.36 -12.04
N VAL A 414 -29.86 -1.09 -12.26
CA VAL A 414 -30.77 -0.50 -11.29
C VAL A 414 -32.04 -1.33 -11.22
N ASN A 415 -32.34 -1.91 -10.05
CA ASN A 415 -33.52 -2.76 -9.83
C ASN A 415 -33.72 -3.82 -10.94
N GLY A 416 -32.62 -4.50 -11.31
CA GLY A 416 -32.59 -5.54 -12.34
C GLY A 416 -32.63 -5.05 -13.80
N GLN A 417 -32.77 -3.75 -14.06
CA GLN A 417 -32.69 -3.18 -15.41
C GLN A 417 -31.28 -2.65 -15.69
N SER A 418 -30.75 -2.94 -16.87
CA SER A 418 -29.42 -2.47 -17.30
C SER A 418 -29.53 -1.21 -18.17
N ILE A 419 -28.66 -0.25 -17.89
CA ILE A 419 -28.47 1.00 -18.63
C ILE A 419 -27.10 0.93 -19.32
N ASP A 420 -27.06 1.12 -20.63
CA ASP A 420 -25.80 1.30 -21.35
C ASP A 420 -25.28 2.74 -21.17
N CYS A 421 -24.14 2.83 -20.48
CA CYS A 421 -23.43 4.05 -20.17
C CYS A 421 -22.18 4.27 -21.03
N SER A 422 -21.93 3.41 -22.03
CA SER A 422 -20.77 3.49 -22.91
C SER A 422 -20.75 4.76 -23.79
N SER A 423 -21.89 5.48 -23.87
CA SER A 423 -22.02 6.74 -24.59
C SER A 423 -21.99 7.98 -23.68
N GLY A 424 -21.79 7.80 -22.37
CA GLY A 424 -21.98 8.87 -21.38
C GLY A 424 -23.40 9.45 -21.35
N GLY A 425 -23.53 10.63 -20.74
CA GLY A 425 -24.74 11.45 -20.73
C GLY A 425 -25.82 11.02 -19.74
N VAL A 426 -26.94 11.75 -19.75
CA VAL A 426 -28.07 11.51 -18.84
C VAL A 426 -28.92 10.34 -19.35
N LYS A 427 -29.27 9.41 -18.46
CA LYS A 427 -30.08 8.23 -18.76
C LYS A 427 -31.32 8.17 -17.86
N THR A 428 -32.44 7.77 -18.45
CA THR A 428 -33.72 7.54 -17.77
C THR A 428 -34.16 6.10 -17.97
N LEU A 429 -34.87 5.52 -17.00
CA LEU A 429 -35.47 4.18 -17.10
C LEU A 429 -36.99 4.26 -17.09
N GLN A 430 -37.63 3.46 -17.95
CA GLN A 430 -39.09 3.40 -18.00
C GLN A 430 -39.64 2.78 -16.70
N GLY A 431 -40.65 3.42 -16.11
CA GLY A 431 -41.29 2.94 -14.88
C GLY A 431 -40.59 3.35 -13.59
N MET A 432 -39.57 4.21 -13.66
CA MET A 432 -38.90 4.82 -12.51
C MET A 432 -38.96 6.33 -12.59
N ASN A 433 -38.91 7.01 -11.45
CA ASN A 433 -38.71 8.46 -11.38
C ASN A 433 -37.19 8.73 -11.29
N GLY A 434 -36.73 9.83 -11.89
CA GLY A 434 -35.31 10.24 -11.85
C GLY A 434 -34.47 9.85 -13.07
N SER A 435 -33.18 10.11 -12.92
CA SER A 435 -32.16 9.90 -13.95
C SER A 435 -30.78 9.83 -13.32
N ILE A 436 -29.86 9.16 -14.00
CA ILE A 436 -28.42 9.21 -13.68
C ILE A 436 -27.65 9.91 -14.80
N THR A 437 -26.49 10.45 -14.48
CA THR A 437 -25.48 10.87 -15.45
C THR A 437 -24.38 9.82 -15.48
N CYS A 438 -24.20 9.17 -16.63
CA CYS A 438 -23.14 8.20 -16.83
C CYS A 438 -21.77 8.91 -16.77
N PRO A 439 -20.78 8.36 -16.03
CA PRO A 439 -19.41 8.87 -16.01
C PRO A 439 -18.82 9.07 -17.41
N GLU A 440 -18.29 10.25 -17.69
CA GLU A 440 -17.67 10.55 -19.00
C GLU A 440 -16.31 9.85 -19.17
N ASN A 441 -15.60 9.64 -18.07
CA ASN A 441 -14.30 8.95 -17.98
C ASN A 441 -14.45 7.43 -17.78
N PHE A 442 -15.57 6.83 -18.18
CA PHE A 442 -15.85 5.40 -17.91
C PHE A 442 -14.77 4.45 -18.44
N MET A 443 -14.07 4.79 -19.53
CA MET A 443 -12.97 3.97 -20.04
C MET A 443 -11.80 3.90 -19.06
N GLN A 444 -11.47 5.04 -18.43
CA GLN A 444 -10.43 5.09 -17.41
C GLN A 444 -10.92 4.35 -16.16
N PHE A 445 -12.16 4.59 -15.72
CA PHE A 445 -12.77 3.83 -14.64
C PHE A 445 -12.73 2.31 -14.89
N CYS A 446 -13.19 1.82 -16.06
CA CYS A 446 -13.19 0.38 -16.37
C CYS A 446 -11.79 -0.21 -16.54
N LYS A 447 -10.83 0.55 -17.06
CA LYS A 447 -9.42 0.12 -17.09
C LYS A 447 -8.87 -0.05 -15.67
N ASN A 448 -9.30 0.83 -14.79
CA ASN A 448 -8.78 0.91 -13.44
C ASN A 448 -9.58 0.07 -12.46
N ALA A 449 -10.81 -0.35 -12.79
CA ALA A 449 -11.60 -1.33 -12.04
C ALA A 449 -10.72 -2.53 -11.66
N ASP A 450 -10.34 -2.54 -10.40
CA ASP A 450 -9.35 -3.39 -9.76
C ASP A 450 -9.95 -4.13 -8.56
N GLU A 451 -11.28 -4.09 -8.44
CA GLU A 451 -12.02 -4.79 -7.41
C GLU A 451 -11.87 -6.31 -7.57
N CYS A 452 -11.36 -6.95 -6.51
CA CYS A 452 -11.34 -8.39 -6.45
C CYS A 452 -12.73 -8.93 -6.13
N LEU A 453 -13.09 -10.03 -6.80
CA LEU A 453 -14.32 -10.75 -6.51
C LEU A 453 -14.42 -11.07 -5.01
N ASN A 454 -15.49 -10.60 -4.36
CA ASN A 454 -15.75 -10.75 -2.92
C ASN A 454 -14.57 -10.33 -2.02
N GLN A 455 -13.73 -9.38 -2.44
CA GLN A 455 -12.52 -8.95 -1.72
C GLN A 455 -11.68 -10.14 -1.21
N CYS A 456 -11.43 -11.10 -2.10
CA CYS A 456 -10.64 -12.29 -1.82
C CYS A 456 -11.15 -13.14 -0.63
N ASN A 457 -12.44 -13.05 -0.29
CA ASN A 457 -13.10 -13.82 0.78
C ASN A 457 -12.37 -13.79 2.13
N LYS A 458 -11.73 -12.67 2.50
CA LYS A 458 -10.90 -12.56 3.72
C LYS A 458 -9.74 -13.58 3.74
N ARG A 459 -9.29 -14.03 2.57
CA ARG A 459 -8.34 -15.13 2.37
C ARG A 459 -7.22 -14.79 1.37
N GLY A 460 -7.07 -13.52 1.04
CA GLY A 460 -5.99 -13.04 0.20
C GLY A 460 -5.90 -11.53 0.22
N PHE A 461 -4.84 -11.02 -0.39
CA PHE A 461 -4.66 -9.60 -0.66
C PHE A 461 -5.08 -9.31 -2.10
N CYS A 462 -5.89 -8.27 -2.32
CA CYS A 462 -6.27 -7.81 -3.65
C CYS A 462 -5.24 -6.83 -4.20
N MET A 463 -4.78 -7.06 -5.43
CA MET A 463 -3.99 -6.08 -6.19
C MET A 463 -4.35 -6.22 -7.67
N LYS A 464 -4.82 -5.14 -8.29
CA LYS A 464 -5.32 -5.03 -9.66
C LYS A 464 -6.32 -6.12 -10.03
N GLY A 465 -7.34 -6.34 -9.20
CA GLY A 465 -8.38 -7.36 -9.42
C GLY A 465 -7.90 -8.80 -9.28
N LEU A 466 -6.67 -9.01 -8.80
CA LEU A 466 -6.07 -10.33 -8.61
C LEU A 466 -5.81 -10.61 -7.13
N CYS A 467 -6.40 -11.70 -6.64
CA CYS A 467 -6.16 -12.17 -5.29
C CYS A 467 -4.84 -12.94 -5.16
N THR A 468 -4.02 -12.54 -4.20
CA THR A 468 -2.92 -13.38 -3.68
C THR A 468 -3.40 -14.13 -2.45
N CYS A 469 -3.84 -15.36 -2.65
CA CYS A 469 -4.42 -16.23 -1.62
C CYS A 469 -3.37 -16.77 -0.64
N TYR A 470 -3.68 -16.75 0.66
CA TYR A 470 -2.79 -17.29 1.70
C TYR A 470 -3.03 -18.79 1.93
N GLY A 471 -2.03 -19.48 2.49
CA GLY A 471 -2.14 -20.89 2.86
C GLY A 471 -2.47 -21.80 1.67
N GLU A 472 -3.49 -22.64 1.82
CA GLU A 472 -3.94 -23.60 0.81
C GLU A 472 -5.16 -23.12 0.00
N TYR A 473 -5.55 -21.84 0.15
CA TYR A 473 -6.63 -21.23 -0.62
C TYR A 473 -6.19 -20.88 -2.04
N TYR A 474 -7.11 -20.97 -3.00
CA TYR A 474 -6.89 -20.61 -4.41
C TYR A 474 -8.23 -20.26 -5.09
N GLY A 475 -8.20 -20.00 -6.40
CA GLY A 475 -9.35 -19.50 -7.15
C GLY A 475 -9.28 -18.00 -7.38
N SER A 476 -10.29 -17.47 -8.06
CA SER A 476 -10.33 -16.05 -8.46
C SER A 476 -10.52 -15.09 -7.28
N SER A 477 -11.14 -15.59 -6.20
CA SER A 477 -11.46 -14.88 -4.98
C SER A 477 -10.97 -15.61 -3.73
N CYS A 478 -10.06 -16.57 -3.85
CA CYS A 478 -9.64 -17.45 -2.74
C CYS A 478 -10.78 -18.29 -2.12
N GLU A 479 -11.78 -18.62 -2.93
CA GLU A 479 -12.96 -19.39 -2.56
C GLU A 479 -12.72 -20.90 -2.49
N LEU A 480 -11.71 -21.39 -3.22
CA LEU A 480 -11.35 -22.81 -3.27
C LEU A 480 -10.28 -23.14 -2.23
N GLU A 481 -10.25 -24.39 -1.76
CA GLU A 481 -9.41 -24.84 -0.65
C GLU A 481 -8.63 -26.11 -0.98
N ASN A 482 -7.67 -26.47 -0.13
CA ASN A 482 -6.84 -27.69 -0.22
C ASN A 482 -5.93 -27.75 -1.45
N CYS A 483 -5.35 -26.61 -1.86
CA CYS A 483 -4.25 -26.63 -2.82
C CYS A 483 -2.97 -27.16 -2.18
N SER A 484 -2.84 -28.49 -2.15
CA SER A 484 -1.72 -29.22 -1.51
C SER A 484 -0.36 -29.10 -2.23
N LYS A 485 -0.35 -28.48 -3.41
CA LYS A 485 0.83 -28.33 -4.27
C LYS A 485 1.17 -26.85 -4.41
N PHE A 486 1.07 -26.28 -5.62
CA PHE A 486 1.51 -24.92 -5.90
C PHE A 486 0.39 -24.09 -6.51
N LYS A 487 0.34 -22.82 -6.14
CA LYS A 487 -0.63 -21.86 -6.67
C LYS A 487 -0.01 -21.10 -7.86
N LYS A 488 -0.70 -21.02 -8.99
CA LYS A 488 -0.35 -20.20 -10.16
C LYS A 488 -1.55 -19.37 -10.56
N GLY A 489 -1.54 -18.08 -10.21
CA GLY A 489 -2.72 -17.23 -10.33
C GLY A 489 -3.91 -17.87 -9.60
N THR A 490 -4.98 -18.15 -10.33
CA THR A 490 -6.22 -18.76 -9.81
C THR A 490 -6.21 -20.28 -9.79
N GLU A 491 -5.15 -20.94 -10.27
CA GLU A 491 -5.09 -22.39 -10.44
C GLU A 491 -4.21 -23.07 -9.38
N CYS A 492 -4.59 -24.29 -8.99
CA CYS A 492 -3.73 -25.19 -8.23
C CYS A 492 -3.06 -26.18 -9.19
N VAL A 493 -1.73 -26.21 -9.22
CA VAL A 493 -0.93 -26.99 -10.18
C VAL A 493 0.06 -27.91 -9.47
N ASP A 494 0.33 -29.07 -10.08
CA ASP A 494 1.28 -30.07 -9.55
C ASP A 494 2.75 -29.64 -9.64
N SER A 495 3.05 -28.76 -10.59
CA SER A 495 4.38 -28.20 -10.84
C SER A 495 4.24 -26.85 -11.54
N CYS A 496 5.23 -25.96 -11.37
CA CYS A 496 5.17 -24.66 -12.02
C CYS A 496 5.27 -24.80 -13.55
N PRO A 497 4.36 -24.15 -14.30
CA PRO A 497 4.39 -24.19 -15.75
C PRO A 497 5.65 -23.51 -16.30
N SER A 498 5.94 -23.74 -17.59
CA SER A 498 7.08 -23.09 -18.26
C SER A 498 7.01 -21.56 -18.12
N GLY A 499 8.14 -20.94 -17.82
CA GLY A 499 8.25 -19.50 -17.55
C GLY A 499 7.95 -19.11 -16.09
N TYR A 500 7.53 -20.05 -15.25
CA TYR A 500 7.27 -19.82 -13.83
C TYR A 500 8.18 -20.70 -12.96
N PHE A 501 8.45 -20.20 -11.76
CA PHE A 501 9.42 -20.78 -10.85
C PHE A 501 8.84 -20.91 -9.45
N LEU A 502 9.25 -21.96 -8.74
CA LEU A 502 8.69 -22.27 -7.42
C LEU A 502 9.27 -21.34 -6.34
N ASN A 503 8.40 -20.55 -5.73
CA ASN A 503 8.60 -20.03 -4.39
C ASN A 503 8.07 -21.04 -3.36
N LYS A 504 8.98 -21.88 -2.86
CA LYS A 504 8.67 -22.94 -1.89
C LYS A 504 8.19 -22.43 -0.54
N ASN A 505 8.45 -21.17 -0.20
CA ASN A 505 8.14 -20.62 1.13
C ASN A 505 6.64 -20.41 1.32
N ILE A 506 5.94 -20.10 0.22
CA ILE A 506 4.49 -19.83 0.20
C ILE A 506 3.73 -20.75 -0.78
N ASN A 507 4.43 -21.73 -1.37
CA ASN A 507 3.91 -22.65 -2.37
C ASN A 507 3.23 -21.92 -3.54
N TYR A 508 3.94 -20.95 -4.13
CA TYR A 508 3.51 -20.21 -5.32
C TYR A 508 4.47 -20.41 -6.48
N CYS A 509 3.92 -20.39 -7.69
CA CYS A 509 4.65 -20.20 -8.92
C CYS A 509 4.72 -18.71 -9.23
N ILE A 510 5.94 -18.16 -9.24
CA ILE A 510 6.25 -16.76 -9.53
C ILE A 510 6.91 -16.64 -10.89
N GLY A 511 6.59 -15.59 -11.65
CA GLY A 511 7.11 -15.39 -12.99
C GLY A 511 8.48 -14.71 -13.03
N CYS A 512 8.80 -14.14 -14.19
CA CYS A 512 10.00 -13.36 -14.43
C CYS A 512 10.10 -12.11 -13.54
N PRO A 513 11.29 -11.51 -13.35
CA PRO A 513 11.41 -10.22 -12.68
C PRO A 513 10.44 -9.16 -13.23
N GLY A 514 10.08 -8.15 -12.42
CA GLY A 514 9.22 -7.06 -12.87
C GLY A 514 9.74 -6.38 -14.15
N ASN A 515 8.83 -6.03 -15.05
CA ASN A 515 9.12 -5.42 -16.36
C ASN A 515 9.97 -6.26 -17.33
N CYS A 516 10.13 -7.56 -17.05
CA CYS A 516 10.87 -8.49 -17.87
C CYS A 516 9.96 -9.22 -18.88
N ALA A 517 10.31 -9.16 -20.17
CA ALA A 517 9.61 -9.88 -21.24
C ALA A 517 9.97 -11.38 -21.27
N ALA A 518 11.23 -11.71 -20.95
CA ALA A 518 11.70 -13.10 -20.89
C ALA A 518 12.85 -13.25 -19.89
N CYS A 519 12.88 -14.38 -19.17
CA CYS A 519 13.84 -14.66 -18.11
C CYS A 519 14.25 -16.14 -18.08
N SER A 520 15.37 -16.43 -17.42
CA SER A 520 15.80 -17.81 -17.12
C SER A 520 15.37 -18.28 -15.73
N SER A 521 15.07 -17.34 -14.84
CA SER A 521 14.62 -17.56 -13.45
C SER A 521 13.88 -16.32 -12.95
N TYR A 522 13.18 -16.44 -11.82
CA TYR A 522 12.46 -15.33 -11.17
C TYR A 522 13.36 -14.15 -10.77
N ASN A 523 14.68 -14.33 -10.79
CA ASN A 523 15.69 -13.37 -10.38
C ASN A 523 16.73 -13.04 -11.47
N LEU A 524 16.50 -13.48 -12.72
CA LEU A 524 17.42 -13.20 -13.84
C LEU A 524 16.65 -13.00 -15.14
N CYS A 525 16.44 -11.73 -15.46
CA CYS A 525 15.88 -11.30 -16.73
C CYS A 525 16.91 -11.40 -17.86
N THR A 526 16.45 -11.80 -19.04
CA THR A 526 17.26 -11.89 -20.27
C THR A 526 16.80 -10.92 -21.35
N GLN A 527 15.54 -10.49 -21.30
CA GLN A 527 14.96 -9.49 -22.21
C GLN A 527 13.93 -8.63 -21.48
N CYS A 528 14.08 -7.31 -21.55
CA CYS A 528 13.14 -6.36 -20.97
C CYS A 528 11.96 -6.06 -21.89
N ASN A 529 10.83 -5.67 -21.28
CA ASN A 529 9.72 -5.05 -21.99
C ASN A 529 10.18 -3.71 -22.61
N ASP A 530 9.48 -3.25 -23.65
CA ASP A 530 9.76 -1.98 -24.30
C ASP A 530 9.74 -0.82 -23.28
N GLY A 531 10.73 0.07 -23.38
CA GLY A 531 10.91 1.20 -22.46
C GLY A 531 11.74 0.90 -21.21
N TYR A 532 12.19 -0.34 -21.01
CA TYR A 532 13.04 -0.74 -19.88
C TYR A 532 14.40 -1.27 -20.34
N GLU A 533 15.42 -1.06 -19.52
CA GLU A 533 16.80 -1.48 -19.80
C GLU A 533 17.27 -2.56 -18.83
N LEU A 534 18.01 -3.54 -19.36
CA LEU A 534 18.54 -4.64 -18.55
C LEU A 534 19.72 -4.15 -17.70
N ARG A 535 19.56 -4.24 -16.39
CA ARG A 535 20.53 -3.78 -15.40
C ARG A 535 20.57 -4.72 -14.19
N GLY A 536 21.74 -5.32 -13.94
CA GLY A 536 21.94 -6.22 -12.79
C GLY A 536 21.05 -7.47 -12.78
N GLY A 537 20.58 -7.93 -13.94
CA GLY A 537 19.65 -9.06 -14.07
C GLY A 537 18.16 -8.70 -13.97
N PHE A 538 17.82 -7.42 -14.00
CA PHE A 538 16.44 -6.91 -13.90
C PHE A 538 16.20 -5.78 -14.90
N CYS A 539 14.95 -5.34 -15.05
CA CYS A 539 14.57 -4.30 -15.99
C CYS A 539 14.21 -3.00 -15.28
N ASP A 540 15.00 -1.96 -15.53
CA ASP A 540 14.82 -0.65 -14.90
C ASP A 540 14.41 0.42 -15.94
N SER A 541 13.52 1.33 -15.56
CA SER A 541 13.06 2.46 -16.39
C SER A 541 13.93 3.71 -16.18
N LEU A 542 15.25 3.58 -16.33
CA LEU A 542 16.20 4.67 -16.00
C LEU A 542 16.54 5.60 -17.18
N ALA A 543 15.88 5.43 -18.32
CA ALA A 543 16.31 5.98 -19.61
C ALA A 543 16.37 7.53 -19.70
N ASN A 544 15.88 8.30 -18.71
CA ASN A 544 15.97 9.77 -18.70
C ASN A 544 16.98 10.39 -17.71
N PHE A 545 17.79 9.60 -16.98
CA PHE A 545 18.85 10.15 -16.11
C PHE A 545 20.16 10.49 -16.84
N SER A 546 20.26 10.16 -18.14
CA SER A 546 21.41 10.55 -18.97
C SER A 546 21.27 11.97 -19.56
N HIS A 547 21.13 12.99 -18.72
CA HIS A 547 21.44 14.38 -19.09
C HIS A 547 22.96 14.66 -19.06
N SER A 548 23.78 13.67 -19.45
CA SER A 548 25.23 13.80 -19.66
C SER A 548 25.67 13.43 -21.08
N ASN A 549 24.84 12.72 -21.86
CA ASN A 549 25.22 12.29 -23.22
C ASN A 549 24.68 13.18 -24.34
N ILE A 550 23.63 13.99 -24.14
CA ILE A 550 23.20 14.96 -25.16
C ILE A 550 24.28 16.05 -25.33
N PHE A 551 24.94 16.48 -24.25
CA PHE A 551 26.07 17.41 -24.34
C PHE A 551 27.30 16.80 -24.99
N LYS A 552 27.59 15.51 -24.78
CA LYS A 552 28.70 14.81 -25.46
C LYS A 552 28.41 14.54 -26.94
N PHE A 553 27.17 14.23 -27.31
CA PHE A 553 26.78 14.04 -28.71
C PHE A 553 26.79 15.37 -29.49
N ILE A 554 26.34 16.46 -28.85
CA ILE A 554 26.42 17.81 -29.42
C ILE A 554 27.88 18.30 -29.50
N LEU A 555 28.72 18.07 -28.49
CA LEU A 555 30.16 18.39 -28.59
C LEU A 555 30.88 17.57 -29.67
N PHE A 556 30.52 16.30 -29.85
CA PHE A 556 31.10 15.45 -30.89
C PHE A 556 30.67 15.89 -32.30
N LEU A 557 29.41 16.28 -32.48
CA LEU A 557 28.91 16.87 -33.74
C LEU A 557 29.53 18.25 -34.02
N ILE A 558 29.76 19.07 -33.00
CA ILE A 558 30.45 20.37 -33.17
C ILE A 558 31.94 20.17 -33.50
N MET A 559 32.62 19.17 -32.93
CA MET A 559 34.02 18.88 -33.27
C MET A 559 34.21 18.25 -34.66
N VAL A 560 33.21 17.51 -35.17
CA VAL A 560 33.25 16.94 -36.53
C VAL A 560 32.92 17.98 -37.61
N LEU A 561 32.26 19.08 -37.26
CA LEU A 561 31.96 20.19 -38.18
C LEU A 561 33.03 21.29 -38.21
N VAL A 562 34.09 21.18 -37.41
CA VAL A 562 35.19 22.16 -37.32
C VAL A 562 36.54 21.57 -37.80
N TYR A 563 36.53 20.44 -38.52
CA TYR A 563 37.70 19.87 -39.20
C TYR A 563 37.50 19.74 -40.71
#